data_AF-L8IZJ3-F1
#
_entry.id   AF-L8IZJ3-F1
#
_cell.length_a   1.000
_cell.length_b   1.000
_cell.length_c   1.000
_cell.angle_alpha   90.00
_cell.angle_beta   90.00
_cell.angle_gamma   90.00
#
_symmetry.space_group_name_H-M   'P 1'
#
loop_
_entity.id
_entity.type
_entity.pdbx_description
1 polymer ?
#
loop_
_entity_poly.entity_id
_entity_poly.type
_entity_poly.pdbx_seq_one_letter_code
_entity_poly.pdbx_strand_id
1 'polypeptide(L)'
;MFSLLSPTSWLPSLPSLDWGSGLLDALLQGLVGACAVSILNNLLMVYFFVGCANHPELRLEKQRLQARWASLETVHLAGLALILTVVGVRVAALVVLEFSLRAVSMLLSLDKGSRDTEKLQLYLLCQYSLGCGLTCGLSFLQEGAPHGTLNLMLGLGLAELLSTGARRLRHHICQHYELHGSQRYCGICLSLLAGAHHLPWLLGRTLAVTFIVGNLAAVALINRDFLTTSEAVRFWTPLTICYTLLVIYMQEEQRQRPGLKSHVQTVLVRMCGLFVLLLTVGRWLDLLGILISLLGELWCLVGVRTLLDLCQIQDFPPQRPSVSAPSQPQPSAPAQPEEGMAT
;
A
#
# COMPACT_ATOMS: atom_id res chain seq x y z
N MET A 1 -56.54 0.53 -27.42
CA MET A 1 -55.73 1.28 -26.45
C MET A 1 -54.60 0.37 -25.96
N PHE A 2 -53.47 0.38 -26.66
CA PHE A 2 -52.24 -0.29 -26.21
C PHE A 2 -51.11 0.69 -26.50
N SER A 3 -50.73 1.45 -25.47
CA SER A 3 -49.58 2.34 -25.53
C SER A 3 -48.33 1.47 -25.52
N LEU A 4 -47.60 1.50 -26.64
CA LEU A 4 -46.29 0.90 -26.81
C LEU A 4 -45.35 1.45 -25.73
N LEU A 5 -44.76 0.53 -24.96
CA LEU A 5 -43.61 0.81 -24.11
C LEU A 5 -42.47 1.32 -24.98
N SER A 6 -42.13 2.60 -24.82
CA SER A 6 -40.92 3.19 -25.37
C SER A 6 -39.69 2.47 -24.81
N PRO A 7 -38.78 1.91 -25.62
CA PRO A 7 -37.57 1.22 -25.16
C PRO A 7 -36.45 2.20 -24.79
N THR A 8 -36.79 3.44 -24.46
CA THR A 8 -35.82 4.54 -24.24
C THR A 8 -35.43 4.74 -22.78
N SER A 9 -36.02 4.00 -21.83
CA SER A 9 -35.57 3.99 -20.43
C SER A 9 -34.37 3.07 -20.14
N TRP A 10 -33.86 2.38 -21.16
CA TRP A 10 -32.75 1.42 -21.07
C TRP A 10 -31.43 1.92 -21.65
N LEU A 11 -31.40 3.09 -22.29
CA LEU A 11 -30.14 3.73 -22.64
C LEU A 11 -29.71 4.65 -21.49
N PRO A 12 -28.49 4.50 -20.95
CA PRO A 12 -27.92 5.56 -20.13
C PRO A 12 -27.92 6.82 -21.00
N SER A 13 -28.40 7.93 -20.43
CA SER A 13 -28.18 9.26 -20.98
C SER A 13 -26.70 9.42 -21.27
N LEU A 14 -26.31 9.20 -22.53
CA LEU A 14 -24.95 9.49 -22.98
C LEU A 14 -24.72 10.97 -22.68
N PRO A 15 -23.69 11.34 -21.91
CA PRO A 15 -23.36 12.73 -21.68
C PRO A 15 -22.87 13.27 -23.02
N SER A 16 -23.79 13.82 -23.82
CA SER A 16 -23.45 14.55 -25.01
C SER A 16 -22.74 15.84 -24.56
N LEU A 17 -21.47 16.00 -24.95
CA LEU A 17 -20.61 17.17 -24.77
C LEU A 17 -19.74 17.32 -23.48
N ASP A 18 -19.62 16.34 -22.58
CA ASP A 18 -18.73 16.43 -21.39
C ASP A 18 -17.48 15.52 -21.42
N TRP A 19 -17.19 14.91 -22.57
CA TRP A 19 -16.13 13.92 -22.70
C TRP A 19 -14.71 14.48 -22.53
N GLY A 20 -14.50 15.78 -22.77
CA GLY A 20 -13.17 16.39 -22.73
C GLY A 20 -12.67 16.68 -21.32
N SER A 21 -13.44 17.44 -20.54
CA SER A 21 -13.11 17.82 -19.16
C SER A 21 -13.17 16.62 -18.21
N GLY A 22 -14.21 15.79 -18.32
CA GLY A 22 -14.36 14.62 -17.44
C GLY A 22 -13.29 13.55 -17.66
N LEU A 23 -12.88 13.29 -18.90
CA LEU A 23 -11.79 12.36 -19.19
C LEU A 23 -10.43 12.90 -18.75
N LEU A 24 -10.20 14.21 -18.96
CA LEU A 24 -8.98 14.85 -18.47
C LEU A 24 -8.93 14.75 -16.94
N ASP A 25 -10.00 15.11 -16.23
CA ASP A 25 -10.02 15.05 -14.77
C ASP A 25 -9.80 13.63 -14.25
N ALA A 26 -10.41 12.63 -14.88
CA ALA A 26 -10.15 11.22 -14.57
C ALA A 26 -8.68 10.83 -14.85
N LEU A 27 -8.09 11.30 -15.95
CA LEU A 27 -6.69 11.11 -16.28
C LEU A 27 -5.77 11.68 -15.19
N LEU A 28 -6.05 12.91 -14.75
CA LEU A 28 -5.26 13.59 -13.72
C LEU A 28 -5.37 12.89 -12.37
N GLN A 29 -6.58 12.49 -11.97
CA GLN A 29 -6.78 11.75 -10.72
C GLN A 29 -6.04 10.42 -10.74
N GLY A 30 -6.13 9.66 -11.84
CA GLY A 30 -5.41 8.38 -11.97
C GLY A 30 -3.90 8.55 -12.00
N LEU A 31 -3.37 9.61 -12.62
CA LEU A 31 -1.94 9.95 -12.58
C LEU A 31 -1.49 10.31 -11.16
N VAL A 32 -2.27 11.11 -10.41
CA VAL A 32 -1.95 11.43 -9.01
C VAL A 32 -1.94 10.16 -8.15
N GLY A 33 -2.95 9.30 -8.32
CA GLY A 33 -3.00 7.99 -7.64
C GLY A 33 -1.78 7.13 -7.96
N ALA A 34 -1.38 7.02 -9.23
CA ALA A 34 -0.20 6.28 -9.63
C ALA A 34 1.11 6.87 -9.09
N CYS A 35 1.23 8.21 -9.06
CA CYS A 35 2.36 8.91 -8.45
C CYS A 35 2.49 8.58 -6.95
N ALA A 36 1.38 8.51 -6.22
CA ALA A 36 1.41 8.16 -4.81
C ALA A 36 1.87 6.72 -4.55
N VAL A 37 1.40 5.76 -5.38
CA VAL A 37 1.89 4.38 -5.33
C VAL A 37 3.37 4.31 -5.67
N SER A 38 3.82 5.09 -6.66
CA SER A 38 5.24 5.20 -7.01
C SER A 38 6.07 5.76 -5.85
N ILE A 39 5.60 6.78 -5.13
CA ILE A 39 6.28 7.34 -3.95
C ILE A 39 6.42 6.27 -2.87
N LEU A 40 5.30 5.61 -2.52
CA LEU A 40 5.28 4.54 -1.52
C LEU A 40 6.27 3.42 -1.89
N ASN A 41 6.23 2.97 -3.14
CA ASN A 41 7.10 1.90 -3.62
C ASN A 41 8.58 2.29 -3.61
N ASN A 42 8.93 3.51 -4.07
CA ASN A 42 10.30 4.00 -4.05
C ASN A 42 10.86 4.11 -2.61
N LEU A 43 10.05 4.57 -1.65
CA LEU A 43 10.46 4.68 -0.24
C LEU A 43 10.61 3.30 0.42
N LEU A 44 9.69 2.36 0.17
CA LEU A 44 9.82 0.98 0.64
C LEU A 44 11.08 0.32 0.06
N MET A 45 11.36 0.54 -1.23
CA MET A 45 12.56 0.00 -1.87
C MET A 45 13.84 0.55 -1.23
N VAL A 46 13.87 1.84 -0.87
CA VAL A 46 14.97 2.42 -0.11
C VAL A 46 15.13 1.73 1.24
N TYR A 47 14.04 1.52 1.98
CA TYR A 47 14.07 0.81 3.28
C TYR A 47 14.67 -0.60 3.15
N PHE A 48 14.14 -1.41 2.23
CA PHE A 48 14.63 -2.77 2.01
C PHE A 48 16.07 -2.81 1.50
N PHE A 49 16.45 -1.88 0.63
CA PHE A 49 17.81 -1.79 0.11
C PHE A 49 18.83 -1.51 1.22
N VAL A 50 18.50 -0.59 2.13
CA VAL A 50 19.34 -0.26 3.29
C VAL A 50 19.46 -1.46 4.23
N GLY A 51 18.36 -2.16 4.48
CA GLY A 51 18.37 -3.43 5.21
C GLY A 51 19.32 -4.44 4.57
N CYS A 52 19.22 -4.64 3.25
CA CYS A 52 20.10 -5.58 2.51
C CYS A 52 21.56 -5.14 2.50
N ALA A 53 21.85 -3.84 2.41
CA ALA A 53 23.23 -3.32 2.40
C ALA A 53 23.96 -3.57 3.73
N ASN A 54 23.22 -3.61 4.83
CA ASN A 54 23.76 -3.92 6.16
C ASN A 54 24.05 -5.42 6.36
N HIS A 55 23.53 -6.30 5.50
CA HIS A 55 23.68 -7.75 5.60
C HIS A 55 24.40 -8.34 4.37
N PRO A 56 25.65 -8.83 4.51
CA PRO A 56 26.45 -9.28 3.36
C PRO A 56 25.90 -10.52 2.65
N GLU A 57 25.04 -11.30 3.31
CA GLU A 57 24.42 -12.53 2.78
C GLU A 57 23.34 -12.25 1.71
N LEU A 58 22.77 -11.04 1.70
CA LEU A 58 21.66 -10.63 0.80
C LEU A 58 22.12 -9.87 -0.46
N ARG A 59 23.43 -9.89 -0.78
CA ARG A 59 24.00 -9.17 -1.93
C ARG A 59 23.44 -9.60 -3.29
N LEU A 60 23.13 -10.89 -3.44
CA LEU A 60 22.57 -11.42 -4.68
C LEU A 60 21.15 -10.88 -4.93
N GLU A 61 20.35 -10.77 -3.87
CA GLU A 61 18.99 -10.23 -3.94
C GLU A 61 18.98 -8.73 -4.22
N LYS A 62 19.94 -7.99 -3.64
CA LYS A 62 20.18 -6.57 -3.96
C LYS A 62 20.37 -6.34 -5.47
N GLN A 63 21.21 -7.15 -6.13
CA GLN A 63 21.47 -7.01 -7.57
C GLN A 63 20.23 -7.35 -8.42
N ARG A 64 19.49 -8.40 -8.04
CA ARG A 64 18.23 -8.76 -8.70
C ARG A 64 17.17 -7.67 -8.55
N LEU A 65 17.11 -7.04 -7.37
CA LEU A 65 16.21 -5.92 -7.09
C LEU A 65 16.55 -4.73 -8.00
N GLN A 66 17.82 -4.36 -8.11
CA GLN A 66 18.23 -3.23 -8.95
C GLN A 66 17.94 -3.44 -10.44
N ALA A 67 18.29 -4.62 -10.98
CA ALA A 67 18.13 -4.90 -12.41
C ALA A 67 16.66 -4.97 -12.83
N ARG A 68 15.82 -5.65 -12.04
CA ARG A 68 14.40 -5.85 -12.37
C ARG A 68 13.59 -4.56 -12.28
N TRP A 69 13.89 -3.71 -11.31
CA TRP A 69 13.09 -2.51 -11.06
C TRP A 69 13.44 -1.33 -11.97
N ALA A 70 14.66 -1.25 -12.48
CA ALA A 70 15.05 -0.21 -13.44
C ALA A 70 14.21 -0.23 -14.73
N SER A 71 13.83 -1.42 -15.22
CA SER A 71 12.98 -1.57 -16.40
C SER A 71 11.48 -1.60 -16.08
N LEU A 72 11.09 -2.07 -14.88
CA LEU A 72 9.69 -2.26 -14.53
C LEU A 72 9.01 -0.99 -14.03
N GLU A 73 9.76 0.01 -13.54
CA GLU A 73 9.17 1.18 -12.86
C GLU A 73 8.29 2.04 -13.79
N THR A 74 8.75 2.35 -15.01
CA THR A 74 8.00 3.15 -15.97
C THR A 74 6.77 2.41 -16.48
N VAL A 75 6.91 1.12 -16.77
CA VAL A 75 5.82 0.24 -17.21
C VAL A 75 4.78 0.08 -16.09
N HIS A 76 5.24 -0.09 -14.85
CA HIS A 76 4.38 -0.21 -13.69
C HIS A 76 3.57 1.06 -13.45
N LEU A 77 4.22 2.23 -13.49
CA LEU A 77 3.56 3.53 -13.32
C LEU A 77 2.56 3.82 -14.45
N ALA A 78 2.94 3.60 -15.71
CA ALA A 78 2.06 3.83 -16.85
C ALA A 78 0.84 2.90 -16.83
N GLY A 79 1.06 1.60 -16.53
CA GLY A 79 -0.02 0.63 -16.41
C GLY A 79 -0.97 0.97 -15.26
N LEU A 80 -0.43 1.34 -14.09
CA LEU A 80 -1.24 1.70 -12.94
C LEU A 80 -2.03 2.99 -13.15
N ALA A 81 -1.42 4.00 -13.78
CA ALA A 81 -2.13 5.22 -14.18
C ALA A 81 -3.31 4.86 -15.08
N LEU A 82 -3.08 4.13 -16.18
CA LEU A 82 -4.16 3.72 -17.09
C LEU A 82 -5.28 2.94 -16.38
N ILE A 83 -4.94 2.06 -15.44
CA ILE A 83 -5.94 1.30 -14.70
C ILE A 83 -6.75 2.24 -13.80
N LEU A 84 -6.09 3.10 -13.00
CA LEU A 84 -6.77 4.01 -12.08
C LEU A 84 -7.63 5.07 -12.78
N THR A 85 -7.29 5.46 -14.02
CA THR A 85 -8.11 6.41 -14.80
C THR A 85 -9.40 5.79 -15.32
N VAL A 86 -9.37 4.49 -15.63
CA VAL A 86 -10.54 3.75 -16.14
C VAL A 86 -11.41 3.20 -15.00
N VAL A 87 -10.82 2.94 -13.83
CA VAL A 87 -11.56 2.49 -12.65
C VAL A 87 -12.53 3.58 -12.18
N GLY A 88 -13.81 3.24 -12.16
CA GLY A 88 -14.84 4.16 -11.68
C GLY A 88 -14.69 4.47 -10.19
N VAL A 89 -14.99 5.72 -9.82
CA VAL A 89 -14.89 6.25 -8.44
C VAL A 89 -15.64 5.37 -7.42
N ARG A 90 -16.81 4.83 -7.80
CA ARG A 90 -17.61 3.96 -6.93
C ARG A 90 -16.93 2.62 -6.64
N VAL A 91 -16.26 2.03 -7.63
CA VAL A 91 -15.47 0.80 -7.45
C VAL A 91 -14.23 1.10 -6.62
N ALA A 92 -13.53 2.21 -6.90
CA ALA A 92 -12.40 2.65 -6.10
C ALA A 92 -12.78 2.83 -4.61
N ALA A 93 -13.95 3.41 -4.32
CA ALA A 93 -14.46 3.60 -2.96
C ALA A 93 -14.67 2.25 -2.23
N LEU A 94 -15.26 1.27 -2.91
CA LEU A 94 -15.46 -0.07 -2.36
C LEU A 94 -14.13 -0.75 -2.05
N VAL A 95 -13.15 -0.68 -2.96
CA VAL A 95 -11.82 -1.27 -2.77
C VAL A 95 -11.07 -0.64 -1.58
N VAL A 96 -11.24 0.67 -1.36
CA VAL A 96 -10.62 1.38 -0.24
C VAL A 96 -11.23 0.98 1.09
N LEU A 97 -12.56 0.93 1.16
CA LEU A 97 -13.28 0.58 2.37
C LEU A 97 -12.98 -0.87 2.79
N GLU A 98 -13.02 -1.75 1.80
CA GLU A 98 -12.67 -3.16 1.90
C GLU A 98 -11.24 -3.30 2.48
N PHE A 99 -10.24 -2.73 1.83
CA PHE A 99 -8.86 -2.82 2.30
C PHE A 99 -8.69 -2.25 3.72
N SER A 100 -9.38 -1.16 4.04
CA SER A 100 -9.28 -0.49 5.34
C SER A 100 -9.85 -1.34 6.48
N LEU A 101 -10.97 -2.02 6.24
CA LEU A 101 -11.55 -2.95 7.20
C LEU A 101 -10.61 -4.14 7.46
N ARG A 102 -10.02 -4.70 6.39
CA ARG A 102 -9.01 -5.76 6.52
C ARG A 102 -7.77 -5.27 7.29
N ALA A 103 -7.31 -4.07 7.00
CA ALA A 103 -6.15 -3.48 7.67
C ALA A 103 -6.39 -3.29 9.18
N VAL A 104 -7.56 -2.77 9.57
CA VAL A 104 -7.95 -2.60 10.97
C VAL A 104 -8.08 -3.96 11.66
N SER A 105 -8.71 -4.95 11.01
CA SER A 105 -8.87 -6.31 11.56
C SER A 105 -7.51 -6.98 11.83
N MET A 106 -6.59 -6.88 10.87
CA MET A 106 -5.21 -7.36 11.04
C MET A 106 -4.53 -6.64 12.20
N LEU A 107 -4.57 -5.31 12.23
CA LEU A 107 -3.91 -4.50 13.25
C LEU A 107 -4.45 -4.75 14.67
N LEU A 108 -5.74 -5.06 14.81
CA LEU A 108 -6.36 -5.44 16.08
C LEU A 108 -6.00 -6.87 16.52
N SER A 109 -5.68 -7.75 15.58
CA SER A 109 -5.37 -9.18 15.83
C SER A 109 -3.88 -9.44 16.05
N LEU A 110 -3.05 -8.42 15.88
CA LEU A 110 -1.59 -8.51 16.01
C LEU A 110 -1.15 -8.66 17.47
N ASP A 111 -0.29 -9.66 17.73
CA ASP A 111 0.43 -9.76 18.99
C ASP A 111 1.67 -8.84 19.00
N LYS A 112 2.17 -8.50 20.20
CA LYS A 112 3.20 -7.47 20.40
C LYS A 112 4.54 -7.77 19.71
N GLY A 113 4.82 -9.05 19.42
CA GLY A 113 6.09 -9.53 18.85
C GLY A 113 6.20 -9.50 17.30
N SER A 114 5.11 -9.65 16.55
CA SER A 114 5.12 -9.70 15.07
C SER A 114 4.83 -8.34 14.41
N ARG A 115 4.90 -7.27 15.20
CA ARG A 115 4.21 -6.01 14.88
C ARG A 115 4.81 -5.20 13.73
N ASP A 116 6.09 -5.36 13.45
CA ASP A 116 6.76 -4.53 12.46
C ASP A 116 6.76 -5.18 11.06
N THR A 117 6.93 -6.51 10.96
CA THR A 117 6.82 -7.25 9.70
C THR A 117 5.41 -7.20 9.12
N GLU A 118 4.39 -7.48 9.93
CA GLU A 118 3.00 -7.50 9.45
C GLU A 118 2.53 -6.10 8.99
N LYS A 119 3.02 -5.03 9.64
CA LYS A 119 2.79 -3.65 9.18
C LYS A 119 3.48 -3.37 7.84
N LEU A 120 4.71 -3.85 7.66
CA LEU A 120 5.44 -3.67 6.40
C LEU A 120 4.75 -4.43 5.26
N GLN A 121 4.26 -5.64 5.54
CA GLN A 121 3.42 -6.41 4.61
C GLN A 121 2.13 -5.66 4.26
N LEU A 122 1.51 -4.99 5.24
CA LEU A 122 0.35 -4.13 5.00
C LEU A 122 0.70 -2.96 4.05
N TYR A 123 1.85 -2.31 4.24
CA TYR A 123 2.31 -1.23 3.35
C TYR A 123 2.60 -1.71 1.93
N LEU A 124 3.09 -2.94 1.77
CA LEU A 124 3.30 -3.54 0.44
C LEU A 124 1.97 -3.87 -0.25
N LEU A 125 0.98 -4.36 0.51
CA LEU A 125 -0.31 -4.78 -0.04
C LEU A 125 -1.28 -3.61 -0.25
N CYS A 126 -1.07 -2.48 0.41
CA CYS A 126 -1.96 -1.31 0.31
C CYS A 126 -1.81 -0.50 -0.97
N GLN A 127 -0.79 -0.78 -1.81
CA GLN A 127 -0.43 0.05 -2.96
C GLN A 127 -1.61 0.39 -3.87
N TYR A 128 -2.33 -0.62 -4.37
CA TYR A 128 -3.46 -0.37 -5.24
C TYR A 128 -4.59 0.40 -4.53
N SER A 129 -4.92 0.00 -3.30
CA SER A 129 -5.95 0.66 -2.48
C SER A 129 -5.58 2.11 -2.14
N LEU A 130 -4.29 2.44 -1.97
CA LEU A 130 -3.81 3.81 -1.79
C LEU A 130 -4.11 4.67 -3.02
N GLY A 131 -3.86 4.15 -4.22
CA GLY A 131 -4.19 4.81 -5.48
C GLY A 131 -5.69 5.07 -5.62
N CYS A 132 -6.52 4.08 -5.30
CA CYS A 132 -7.98 4.22 -5.24
C CYS A 132 -8.41 5.26 -4.19
N GLY A 133 -7.79 5.26 -3.00
CA GLY A 133 -8.11 6.17 -1.90
C GLY A 133 -7.84 7.63 -2.23
N LEU A 134 -6.73 7.90 -2.92
CA LEU A 134 -6.42 9.24 -3.41
C LEU A 134 -7.35 9.68 -4.55
N THR A 135 -7.68 8.77 -5.47
CA THR A 135 -8.64 9.04 -6.55
C THR A 135 -10.00 9.42 -5.96
N CYS A 136 -10.51 8.65 -5.00
CA CYS A 136 -11.74 8.97 -4.26
C CYS A 136 -11.64 10.29 -3.48
N GLY A 137 -10.54 10.50 -2.76
CA GLY A 137 -10.32 11.72 -1.98
C GLY A 137 -10.30 12.97 -2.85
N LEU A 138 -9.62 12.93 -4.00
CA LEU A 138 -9.57 14.03 -4.96
C LEU A 138 -10.94 14.29 -5.57
N SER A 139 -11.66 13.23 -5.98
CA SER A 139 -13.03 13.37 -6.49
C SER A 139 -13.95 14.05 -5.48
N PHE A 140 -13.86 13.69 -4.20
CA PHE A 140 -14.67 14.30 -3.14
C PHE A 140 -14.26 15.76 -2.85
N LEU A 141 -12.96 16.05 -2.81
CA LEU A 141 -12.45 17.40 -2.51
C LEU A 141 -12.67 18.40 -3.65
N GLN A 142 -12.82 17.93 -4.88
CA GLN A 142 -13.00 18.77 -6.06
C GLN A 142 -14.47 19.00 -6.41
N GLU A 143 -15.38 18.29 -5.74
CA GLU A 143 -16.80 18.42 -5.96
C GLU A 143 -17.27 19.83 -5.57
N GLY A 144 -17.81 20.57 -6.55
CA GLY A 144 -18.25 21.95 -6.37
C GLY A 144 -17.14 23.02 -6.44
N ALA A 145 -15.91 22.65 -6.80
CA ALA A 145 -14.83 23.62 -6.96
C ALA A 145 -14.95 24.39 -8.31
N PRO A 146 -14.84 25.73 -8.31
CA PRO A 146 -14.96 26.54 -9.53
C PRO A 146 -13.83 26.32 -10.56
N HIS A 147 -12.69 25.78 -10.11
CA HIS A 147 -11.50 25.50 -10.93
C HIS A 147 -10.93 24.08 -10.66
N GLY A 148 -11.78 23.05 -10.75
CA GLY A 148 -11.41 21.66 -10.43
C GLY A 148 -10.20 21.14 -11.22
N THR A 149 -10.16 21.36 -12.53
CA THR A 149 -9.08 20.93 -13.43
C THR A 149 -7.71 21.54 -13.09
N LEU A 150 -7.67 22.84 -12.74
CA LEU A 150 -6.44 23.53 -12.32
C LEU A 150 -5.95 23.04 -10.96
N ASN A 151 -6.87 22.77 -10.03
CA ASN A 151 -6.51 22.18 -8.74
C ASN A 151 -5.94 20.76 -8.94
N LEU A 152 -6.49 19.99 -9.88
CA LEU A 152 -5.94 18.68 -10.27
C LEU A 152 -4.56 18.80 -10.90
N MET A 153 -4.34 19.75 -11.79
CA MET A 153 -3.02 20.04 -12.36
C MET A 153 -1.99 20.38 -11.28
N LEU A 154 -2.36 21.22 -10.31
CA LEU A 154 -1.49 21.56 -9.18
C LEU A 154 -1.20 20.32 -8.32
N GLY A 155 -2.23 19.52 -8.03
CA GLY A 155 -2.09 18.26 -7.31
C GLY A 155 -1.17 17.27 -8.03
N LEU A 156 -1.29 17.16 -9.35
CA LEU A 156 -0.41 16.34 -10.18
C LEU A 156 1.03 16.86 -10.17
N GLY A 157 1.24 18.18 -10.31
CA GLY A 157 2.57 18.78 -10.23
C GLY A 157 3.26 18.51 -8.89
N LEU A 158 2.52 18.61 -7.79
CA LEU A 158 3.03 18.26 -6.46
C LEU A 158 3.32 16.75 -6.33
N ALA A 159 2.43 15.90 -6.82
CA ALA A 159 2.61 14.45 -6.79
C ALA A 159 3.83 14.02 -7.63
N GLU A 160 4.04 14.64 -8.79
CA GLU A 160 5.19 14.40 -9.66
C GLU A 160 6.48 14.92 -9.04
N LEU A 161 6.46 16.10 -8.40
CA LEU A 161 7.62 16.63 -7.66
C LEU A 161 8.04 15.66 -6.53
N LEU A 162 7.07 15.14 -5.77
CA LEU A 162 7.34 14.16 -4.72
C LEU A 162 7.83 12.82 -5.30
N SER A 163 7.22 12.34 -6.39
CA SER A 163 7.64 11.11 -7.08
C SER A 163 9.05 11.22 -7.66
N THR A 164 9.38 12.34 -8.30
CA THR A 164 10.73 12.59 -8.83
C THR A 164 11.75 12.72 -7.69
N GLY A 165 11.39 13.37 -6.57
CA GLY A 165 12.20 13.41 -5.35
C GLY A 165 12.48 12.01 -4.80
N ALA A 166 11.45 11.18 -4.65
CA ALA A 166 11.58 9.80 -4.18
C ALA A 166 12.44 8.93 -5.13
N ARG A 167 12.28 9.10 -6.45
CA ARG A 167 13.11 8.42 -7.47
C ARG A 167 14.58 8.85 -7.40
N ARG A 168 14.86 10.15 -7.26
CA ARG A 168 16.23 10.65 -7.10
C ARG A 168 16.87 10.12 -5.82
N LEU A 169 16.12 10.13 -4.72
CA LEU A 169 16.57 9.56 -3.45
C LEU A 169 16.91 8.07 -3.60
N ARG A 170 16.03 7.29 -4.23
CA ARG A 170 16.27 5.88 -4.53
C ARG A 170 17.53 5.69 -5.38
N HIS A 171 17.67 6.43 -6.47
CA HIS A 171 18.82 6.30 -7.37
C HIS A 171 20.13 6.61 -6.66
N HIS A 172 20.15 7.71 -5.90
CA HIS A 172 21.29 8.11 -5.08
C HIS A 172 21.69 7.01 -4.09
N ILE A 173 20.74 6.47 -3.34
CA ILE A 173 21.00 5.42 -2.36
C ILE A 173 21.45 4.13 -3.06
N CYS A 174 20.79 3.71 -4.13
CA CYS A 174 21.16 2.51 -4.87
C CYS A 174 22.59 2.52 -5.42
N GLN A 175 23.08 3.68 -5.87
CA GLN A 175 24.42 3.83 -6.45
C GLN A 175 25.49 4.11 -5.41
N HIS A 176 25.19 4.95 -4.42
CA HIS A 176 26.22 5.58 -3.61
C HIS A 176 26.18 5.21 -2.12
N TYR A 177 25.16 4.47 -1.65
CA TYR A 177 24.99 4.21 -0.22
C TYR A 177 26.21 3.53 0.44
N GLU A 178 26.84 2.54 -0.21
CA GLU A 178 27.99 1.83 0.38
C GLU A 178 29.24 2.72 0.50
N LEU A 179 29.47 3.60 -0.49
CA LEU A 179 30.59 4.54 -0.49
C LEU A 179 30.34 5.70 0.48
N HIS A 180 29.12 6.24 0.49
CA HIS A 180 28.74 7.40 1.33
C HIS A 180 28.54 6.99 2.80
N GLY A 181 28.07 5.77 3.04
CA GLY A 181 27.89 5.23 4.39
C GLY A 181 29.21 4.95 5.09
N SER A 182 30.22 4.46 4.36
CA SER A 182 31.56 4.20 4.92
C SER A 182 32.33 5.49 5.23
N GLN A 183 32.27 6.48 4.33
CA GLN A 183 33.04 7.73 4.45
C GLN A 183 32.25 8.89 5.10
N ARG A 184 30.97 8.70 5.45
CA ARG A 184 30.13 9.62 6.24
C ARG A 184 30.05 11.09 5.75
N TYR A 185 30.17 11.34 4.44
CA TYR A 185 30.17 12.69 3.88
C TYR A 185 28.82 13.18 3.31
N CYS A 186 27.82 12.31 3.18
CA CYS A 186 26.51 12.68 2.64
C CYS A 186 25.47 12.76 3.76
N GLY A 187 24.89 13.95 3.96
CA GLY A 187 23.85 14.18 4.98
C GLY A 187 22.60 13.31 4.78
N ILE A 188 22.22 13.01 3.54
CA ILE A 188 21.07 12.14 3.22
C ILE A 188 21.36 10.71 3.67
N CYS A 189 22.48 10.12 3.26
CA CYS A 189 22.85 8.75 3.65
C CYS A 189 23.09 8.64 5.17
N LEU A 190 23.66 9.67 5.80
CA LEU A 190 23.89 9.71 7.25
C LEU A 190 22.56 9.81 8.02
N SER A 191 21.64 10.67 7.57
CA SER A 191 20.29 10.78 8.15
C SER A 191 19.53 9.46 8.02
N LEU A 192 19.67 8.78 6.87
CA LEU A 192 19.05 7.48 6.65
C LEU A 192 19.67 6.38 7.53
N LEU A 193 20.99 6.41 7.75
CA LEU A 193 21.69 5.48 8.64
C LEU A 193 21.26 5.68 10.11
N ALA A 194 21.17 6.93 10.56
CA ALA A 194 20.74 7.28 11.91
C ALA A 194 19.22 7.10 12.14
N GLY A 195 18.43 7.23 11.07
CA GLY A 195 16.96 7.31 11.11
C GLY A 195 16.23 6.19 10.38
N ALA A 196 16.89 5.09 10.00
CA ALA A 196 16.29 4.01 9.20
C ALA A 196 14.98 3.47 9.81
N HIS A 197 14.91 3.38 11.15
CA HIS A 197 13.72 2.94 11.88
C HIS A 197 12.57 3.96 11.89
N HIS A 198 12.85 5.24 11.65
CA HIS A 198 11.83 6.29 11.62
C HIS A 198 11.05 6.30 10.29
N LEU A 199 11.63 5.77 9.21
CA LEU A 199 11.03 5.74 7.88
C LEU A 199 9.68 4.99 7.83
N PRO A 200 9.55 3.73 8.31
CA PRO A 200 8.26 3.03 8.31
C PRO A 200 7.24 3.71 9.23
N TRP A 201 7.67 4.36 10.31
CA TRP A 201 6.77 5.10 11.19
C TRP A 201 6.17 6.33 10.50
N LEU A 202 7.01 7.12 9.81
CA LEU A 202 6.54 8.29 9.06
C LEU A 202 5.61 7.86 7.91
N LEU A 203 5.96 6.78 7.22
CA LEU A 203 5.14 6.20 6.16
C LEU A 203 3.78 5.74 6.71
N GLY A 204 3.77 5.10 7.87
CA GLY A 204 2.55 4.70 8.56
C GLY A 204 1.63 5.87 8.89
N ARG A 205 2.18 7.00 9.36
CA ARG A 205 1.38 8.21 9.62
C ARG A 205 0.78 8.80 8.35
N THR A 206 1.57 8.93 7.29
CA THR A 206 1.08 9.46 6.01
C THR A 206 0.02 8.55 5.39
N LEU A 207 0.24 7.24 5.43
CA LEU A 207 -0.74 6.26 4.96
C LEU A 207 -2.02 6.33 5.79
N ALA A 208 -1.93 6.41 7.13
CA ALA A 208 -3.10 6.53 8.00
C ALA A 208 -3.94 7.77 7.65
N VAL A 209 -3.30 8.94 7.48
CA VAL A 209 -4.01 10.16 7.07
C VAL A 209 -4.66 9.99 5.70
N THR A 210 -3.94 9.41 4.74
CA THR A 210 -4.46 9.21 3.37
C THR A 210 -5.66 8.27 3.37
N PHE A 211 -5.60 7.17 4.11
CA PHE A 211 -6.71 6.23 4.26
C PHE A 211 -7.88 6.85 5.04
N ILE A 212 -7.65 7.69 6.05
CA ILE A 212 -8.74 8.39 6.75
C ILE A 212 -9.51 9.29 5.77
N VAL A 213 -8.79 10.12 5.01
CA VAL A 213 -9.41 11.00 4.00
C VAL A 213 -10.10 10.17 2.91
N GLY A 214 -9.45 9.10 2.43
CA GLY A 214 -10.00 8.19 1.43
C GLY A 214 -11.25 7.46 1.90
N ASN A 215 -11.31 7.01 3.16
CA ASN A 215 -12.50 6.36 3.74
C ASN A 215 -13.64 7.35 3.93
N LEU A 216 -13.35 8.57 4.41
CA LEU A 216 -14.37 9.62 4.53
C LEU A 216 -14.99 9.94 3.17
N ALA A 217 -14.15 10.10 2.14
CA ALA A 217 -14.59 10.29 0.77
C ALA A 217 -15.37 9.08 0.24
N ALA A 218 -14.88 7.86 0.46
CA ALA A 218 -15.53 6.63 0.01
C ALA A 218 -16.94 6.48 0.61
N VAL A 219 -17.08 6.72 1.91
CA VAL A 219 -18.39 6.68 2.58
C VAL A 219 -19.31 7.78 2.05
N ALA A 220 -18.80 9.00 1.86
CA ALA A 220 -19.59 10.11 1.31
C ALA A 220 -20.07 9.83 -0.12
N LEU A 221 -19.19 9.32 -0.99
CA LEU A 221 -19.49 8.97 -2.38
C LEU A 221 -20.51 7.83 -2.45
N ILE A 222 -20.32 6.76 -1.67
CA ILE A 222 -21.25 5.63 -1.60
C ILE A 222 -22.62 6.07 -1.05
N ASN A 223 -22.65 6.94 -0.03
CA ASN A 223 -23.90 7.40 0.58
C ASN A 223 -24.70 8.30 -0.36
N ARG A 224 -24.04 9.10 -1.21
CA ARG A 224 -24.70 9.96 -2.19
C ARG A 224 -25.43 9.20 -3.30
N ASP A 225 -25.01 7.98 -3.60
CA ASP A 225 -25.65 7.14 -4.62
C ASP A 225 -26.98 6.50 -4.17
N PHE A 226 -27.37 6.66 -2.90
CA PHE A 226 -28.67 6.19 -2.38
C PHE A 226 -29.63 7.36 -2.14
N LEU A 227 -30.83 7.28 -2.74
CA LEU A 227 -31.87 8.31 -2.65
C LEU A 227 -32.61 8.31 -1.29
N THR A 228 -32.54 7.23 -0.48
CA THR A 228 -33.19 7.14 0.84
C THR A 228 -32.37 6.38 1.89
N THR A 229 -32.45 6.83 3.16
CA THR A 229 -31.72 6.23 4.31
C THR A 229 -32.15 4.80 4.64
N SER A 230 -33.36 4.39 4.26
CA SER A 230 -33.87 3.03 4.47
C SER A 230 -33.34 2.03 3.43
N GLU A 231 -33.16 2.44 2.17
CA GLU A 231 -32.51 1.64 1.12
C GLU A 231 -31.02 1.46 1.40
N ALA A 232 -30.35 2.51 1.90
CA ALA A 232 -28.95 2.46 2.31
C ALA A 232 -28.70 1.40 3.40
N VAL A 233 -29.53 1.35 4.45
CA VAL A 233 -29.36 0.39 5.57
C VAL A 233 -29.68 -1.04 5.15
N ARG A 234 -30.70 -1.25 4.30
CA ARG A 234 -31.12 -2.58 3.81
C ARG A 234 -30.07 -3.21 2.88
N PHE A 235 -29.20 -2.38 2.29
CA PHE A 235 -28.09 -2.81 1.46
C PHE A 235 -26.75 -2.90 2.21
N TRP A 236 -26.48 -1.96 3.10
CA TRP A 236 -25.25 -1.94 3.91
C TRP A 236 -25.16 -3.09 4.90
N THR A 237 -26.27 -3.51 5.51
CA THR A 237 -26.25 -4.60 6.51
C THR A 237 -25.79 -5.95 5.94
N PRO A 238 -26.34 -6.48 4.83
CA PRO A 238 -25.83 -7.72 4.23
C PRO A 238 -24.43 -7.56 3.62
N LEU A 239 -24.10 -6.40 3.02
CA LEU A 239 -22.75 -6.11 2.52
C LEU A 239 -21.73 -6.16 3.66
N THR A 240 -21.98 -5.49 4.78
CA THR A 240 -21.09 -5.48 5.95
C THR A 240 -21.03 -6.84 6.64
N ILE A 241 -22.13 -7.60 6.71
CA ILE A 241 -22.16 -8.95 7.31
C ILE A 241 -21.43 -9.98 6.43
N CYS A 242 -21.72 -10.06 5.12
CA CYS A 242 -21.00 -10.96 4.21
C CYS A 242 -19.52 -10.59 4.13
N TYR A 243 -19.20 -9.30 4.17
CA TYR A 243 -17.84 -8.82 4.11
C TYR A 243 -17.06 -9.04 5.40
N THR A 244 -17.67 -8.84 6.58
CA THR A 244 -17.03 -9.22 7.87
C THR A 244 -16.80 -10.72 7.95
N LEU A 245 -17.75 -11.55 7.50
CA LEU A 245 -17.56 -13.00 7.43
C LEU A 245 -16.44 -13.40 6.45
N LEU A 246 -16.35 -12.76 5.28
CA LEU A 246 -15.26 -12.99 4.32
C LEU A 246 -13.90 -12.56 4.90
N VAL A 247 -13.83 -11.40 5.56
CA VAL A 247 -12.60 -10.90 6.19
C VAL A 247 -12.15 -11.81 7.33
N ILE A 248 -13.06 -12.27 8.19
CA ILE A 248 -12.75 -13.24 9.26
C ILE A 248 -12.27 -14.56 8.66
N TYR A 249 -12.96 -15.09 7.64
CA TYR A 249 -12.56 -16.32 6.96
C TYR A 249 -11.18 -16.20 6.29
N MET A 250 -10.93 -15.11 5.57
CA MET A 250 -9.66 -14.84 4.89
C MET A 250 -8.52 -14.60 5.89
N GLN A 251 -8.82 -14.00 7.05
CA GLN A 251 -7.84 -13.81 8.12
C GLN A 251 -7.44 -15.13 8.77
N GLU A 252 -8.41 -16.02 9.02
CA GLU A 252 -8.18 -17.40 9.49
C GLU A 252 -7.30 -18.17 8.48
N GLU A 253 -7.57 -18.03 7.19
CA GLU A 253 -6.82 -18.72 6.12
C GLU A 253 -5.40 -18.17 5.94
N GLN A 254 -5.20 -16.84 6.05
CA GLN A 254 -3.84 -16.24 6.04
C GLN A 254 -2.98 -16.73 7.20
N ARG A 255 -3.58 -16.96 8.38
CA ARG A 255 -2.85 -17.46 9.55
C ARG A 255 -2.32 -18.88 9.37
N GLN A 256 -2.96 -19.67 8.50
CA GLN A 256 -2.61 -21.08 8.30
C GLN A 256 -1.54 -21.31 7.23
N ARG A 257 -1.36 -20.42 6.23
CA ARG A 257 -0.32 -20.57 5.18
C ARG A 257 0.23 -19.23 4.66
N PRO A 258 1.36 -18.72 5.21
CA PRO A 258 2.05 -17.56 4.65
C PRO A 258 2.72 -17.96 3.32
N GLY A 259 2.36 -17.30 2.22
CA GLY A 259 3.00 -17.54 0.92
C GLY A 259 2.41 -16.71 -0.22
N LEU A 260 3.20 -16.48 -1.28
CA LEU A 260 2.75 -15.67 -2.43
C LEU A 260 1.46 -16.21 -3.08
N LYS A 261 1.30 -17.54 -3.12
CA LYS A 261 0.10 -18.19 -3.65
C LYS A 261 -1.15 -17.86 -2.81
N SER A 262 -1.01 -17.74 -1.49
CA SER A 262 -2.13 -17.37 -0.62
C SER A 262 -2.53 -15.90 -0.77
N HIS A 263 -1.59 -15.00 -1.03
CA HIS A 263 -1.90 -13.60 -1.36
C HIS A 263 -2.70 -13.45 -2.66
N VAL A 264 -2.34 -14.17 -3.73
CA VAL A 264 -3.10 -14.14 -5.00
C VAL A 264 -4.50 -14.73 -4.81
N GLN A 265 -4.61 -15.85 -4.08
CA GLN A 265 -5.90 -16.47 -3.78
C GLN A 265 -6.78 -15.51 -2.96
N THR A 266 -6.20 -14.77 -2.02
CA THR A 266 -6.91 -13.76 -1.22
C THR A 266 -7.46 -12.64 -2.09
N VAL A 267 -6.65 -12.08 -2.98
CA VAL A 267 -7.10 -11.03 -3.91
C VAL A 267 -8.25 -11.53 -4.79
N LEU A 268 -8.15 -12.76 -5.32
CA LEU A 268 -9.17 -13.33 -6.18
C LEU A 268 -10.49 -13.57 -5.45
N VAL A 269 -10.46 -14.20 -4.26
CA VAL A 269 -11.65 -14.49 -3.45
C VAL A 269 -12.35 -13.19 -3.05
N ARG A 270 -11.57 -12.18 -2.67
CA ARG A 270 -12.03 -10.86 -2.27
C ARG A 270 -12.71 -10.10 -3.40
N MET A 271 -12.06 -10.02 -4.56
CA MET A 271 -12.65 -9.39 -5.75
C MET A 271 -13.86 -10.17 -6.27
N CYS A 272 -13.86 -11.50 -6.14
CA CYS A 272 -15.03 -12.33 -6.43
C CYS A 272 -16.19 -12.03 -5.46
N GLY A 273 -15.91 -11.83 -4.18
CA GLY A 273 -16.89 -11.38 -3.20
C GLY A 273 -17.51 -10.04 -3.57
N LEU A 274 -16.69 -9.03 -3.88
CA LEU A 274 -17.16 -7.73 -4.38
C LEU A 274 -17.95 -7.86 -5.70
N PHE A 275 -17.50 -8.73 -6.61
CA PHE A 275 -18.18 -8.99 -7.88
C PHE A 275 -19.57 -9.58 -7.69
N VAL A 276 -19.73 -10.57 -6.80
CA VAL A 276 -21.04 -11.15 -6.47
C VAL A 276 -21.93 -10.10 -5.81
N LEU A 277 -21.39 -9.29 -4.89
CA LEU A 277 -22.14 -8.20 -4.28
C LEU A 277 -22.63 -7.18 -5.32
N LEU A 278 -21.79 -6.83 -6.30
CA LEU A 278 -22.18 -5.92 -7.37
C LEU A 278 -23.04 -6.56 -8.45
N LEU A 279 -23.04 -7.88 -8.61
CA LEU A 279 -24.03 -8.55 -9.44
C LEU A 279 -25.44 -8.40 -8.86
N THR A 280 -25.56 -8.36 -7.53
CA THR A 280 -26.88 -8.25 -6.89
C THR A 280 -27.50 -6.85 -7.00
N VAL A 281 -26.68 -5.78 -7.08
CA VAL A 281 -27.16 -4.38 -6.97
C VAL A 281 -26.42 -3.34 -7.82
N GLY A 282 -25.33 -3.72 -8.48
CA GLY A 282 -24.50 -2.82 -9.27
C GLY A 282 -25.00 -2.60 -10.70
N ARG A 283 -24.44 -1.56 -11.35
CA ARG A 283 -24.59 -1.34 -12.79
C ARG A 283 -23.54 -2.18 -13.52
N TRP A 284 -23.81 -2.55 -14.78
CA TRP A 284 -22.87 -3.32 -15.60
C TRP A 284 -21.48 -2.69 -15.74
N LEU A 285 -21.41 -1.35 -15.73
CA LEU A 285 -20.13 -0.63 -15.78
C LEU A 285 -19.26 -0.86 -14.53
N ASP A 286 -19.89 -1.06 -13.36
CA ASP A 286 -19.15 -1.28 -12.12
C ASP A 286 -18.60 -2.72 -12.04
N LEU A 287 -19.28 -3.69 -12.68
CA LEU A 287 -18.77 -5.04 -12.84
C LEU A 287 -17.49 -5.05 -13.68
N LEU A 288 -17.47 -4.30 -14.78
CA LEU A 288 -16.26 -4.09 -15.58
C LEU A 288 -15.18 -3.37 -14.76
N GLY A 289 -15.56 -2.36 -13.98
CA GLY A 289 -14.65 -1.66 -13.08
C GLY A 289 -13.99 -2.58 -12.05
N ILE A 290 -14.72 -3.58 -11.50
CA ILE A 290 -14.15 -4.57 -10.57
C ILE A 290 -13.13 -5.48 -11.28
N LEU A 291 -13.42 -5.92 -12.50
CA LEU A 291 -12.47 -6.73 -13.26
C LEU A 291 -11.19 -5.94 -13.54
N ILE A 292 -11.32 -4.69 -13.97
CA ILE A 292 -10.17 -3.79 -14.19
C ILE A 292 -9.42 -3.56 -12.87
N SER A 293 -10.15 -3.42 -11.76
CA SER A 293 -9.57 -3.29 -10.42
C SER A 293 -8.80 -4.53 -9.97
N LEU A 294 -9.30 -5.73 -10.28
CA LEU A 294 -8.60 -6.99 -10.03
C LEU A 294 -7.28 -7.03 -10.82
N LEU A 295 -7.29 -6.61 -12.09
CA LEU A 295 -6.06 -6.49 -12.88
C LEU A 295 -5.08 -5.51 -12.24
N GLY A 296 -5.57 -4.36 -11.75
CA GLY A 296 -4.75 -3.38 -11.03
C GLY A 296 -4.07 -3.93 -9.78
N GLU A 297 -4.80 -4.70 -8.98
CA GLU A 297 -4.23 -5.33 -7.79
C GLU A 297 -3.21 -6.41 -8.12
N LEU A 298 -3.49 -7.25 -9.11
CA LEU A 298 -2.54 -8.24 -9.60
C LEU A 298 -1.27 -7.56 -10.15
N TRP A 299 -1.43 -6.44 -10.84
CA TRP A 299 -0.32 -5.64 -11.37
C TRP A 299 0.56 -5.08 -10.25
N CYS A 300 -0.03 -4.50 -9.20
CA CYS A 300 0.69 -4.07 -7.99
C CYS A 300 1.38 -5.24 -7.29
N LEU A 301 0.68 -6.37 -7.11
CA LEU A 301 1.23 -7.55 -6.44
C LEU A 301 2.43 -8.14 -7.20
N VAL A 302 2.37 -8.19 -8.53
CA VAL A 302 3.51 -8.61 -9.37
C VAL A 302 4.68 -7.65 -9.22
N GLY A 303 4.40 -6.35 -9.12
CA GLY A 303 5.39 -5.32 -8.80
C GLY A 303 6.09 -5.62 -7.48
N VAL A 304 5.36 -5.69 -6.38
CA VAL A 304 5.94 -5.86 -5.03
C VAL A 304 6.43 -7.25 -4.69
N ARG A 305 6.26 -8.25 -5.58
CA ARG A 305 6.60 -9.64 -5.31
C ARG A 305 8.00 -9.83 -4.71
N THR A 306 9.01 -9.14 -5.24
CA THR A 306 10.39 -9.26 -4.72
C THR A 306 10.56 -8.64 -3.34
N LEU A 307 9.81 -7.58 -3.03
CA LEU A 307 9.84 -6.91 -1.73
C LEU A 307 9.08 -7.71 -0.67
N LEU A 308 7.99 -8.39 -1.06
CA LEU A 308 7.28 -9.34 -0.19
C LEU A 308 8.16 -10.53 0.17
N ASP A 309 8.91 -11.07 -0.79
CA ASP A 309 9.88 -12.16 -0.56
C ASP A 309 10.96 -11.71 0.44
N LEU A 310 11.54 -10.52 0.22
CA LEU A 310 12.50 -9.90 1.14
C LEU A 310 11.93 -9.65 2.54
N CYS A 311 10.66 -9.26 2.64
CA CYS A 311 9.97 -9.07 3.92
C CYS A 311 9.89 -10.38 4.71
N GLN A 312 9.65 -11.50 4.03
CA GLN A 312 9.62 -12.83 4.65
C GLN A 312 11.03 -13.35 5.00
N ILE A 313 12.03 -13.00 4.19
CA ILE A 313 13.43 -13.40 4.44
C ILE A 313 14.02 -12.61 5.62
N GLN A 314 13.65 -11.33 5.77
CA GLN A 314 14.08 -10.49 6.90
C GLN A 314 13.52 -10.94 8.26
N ASP A 315 12.54 -11.87 8.30
CA ASP A 315 12.09 -12.52 9.53
C ASP A 315 13.16 -13.46 10.16
N PHE A 316 14.34 -13.60 9.55
CA PHE A 316 15.55 -14.11 10.19
C PHE A 316 16.69 -13.07 10.03
N PRO A 317 17.13 -12.36 11.10
CA PRO A 317 17.47 -12.97 12.38
C PRO A 317 16.81 -12.30 13.60
N PRO A 318 16.56 -13.05 14.70
CA PRO A 318 16.45 -12.43 16.01
C PRO A 318 17.73 -11.62 16.24
N GLN A 319 17.57 -10.41 16.77
CA GLN A 319 18.65 -9.64 17.37
C GLN A 319 19.60 -10.61 18.07
N ARG A 320 20.85 -10.72 17.58
CA ARG A 320 21.92 -11.22 18.44
C ARG A 320 21.81 -10.39 19.71
N PRO A 321 21.61 -11.01 20.89
CA PRO A 321 21.94 -10.33 22.12
C PRO A 321 23.36 -9.83 21.93
N SER A 322 23.54 -8.55 22.16
CA SER A 322 24.83 -7.89 22.30
C SER A 322 25.81 -8.91 22.86
N VAL A 323 26.86 -9.23 22.09
CA VAL A 323 27.99 -9.97 22.62
C VAL A 323 28.44 -9.19 23.85
N SER A 324 28.07 -9.70 25.03
CA SER A 324 28.68 -9.31 26.28
C SER A 324 30.17 -9.51 26.05
N ALA A 325 30.93 -8.43 26.19
CA ALA A 325 32.37 -8.46 26.14
C ALA A 325 32.91 -9.69 26.92
N PRO A 326 33.93 -10.41 26.43
CA PRO A 326 34.58 -11.40 27.25
C PRO A 326 35.13 -10.69 28.48
N SER A 327 34.60 -11.03 29.64
CA SER A 327 35.06 -10.58 30.94
C SER A 327 36.58 -10.73 30.97
N GLN A 328 37.29 -9.60 31.08
CA GLN A 328 38.72 -9.62 31.36
C GLN A 328 38.97 -10.48 32.62
N PRO A 329 40.02 -11.32 32.64
CA PRO A 329 40.45 -11.97 33.87
C PRO A 329 40.90 -10.88 34.86
N GLN A 330 40.23 -10.85 36.00
CA GLN A 330 40.55 -9.99 37.13
C GLN A 330 41.99 -10.28 37.59
N PRO A 331 42.84 -9.25 37.83
CA PRO A 331 44.20 -9.46 38.32
C PRO A 331 44.17 -10.02 39.75
N SER A 332 44.87 -11.13 39.95
CA SER A 332 45.09 -11.79 41.23
C SER A 332 45.70 -10.82 42.25
N ALA A 333 45.03 -10.63 43.39
CA ALA A 333 45.63 -10.02 44.57
C ALA A 333 46.57 -11.04 45.27
N PRO A 334 47.63 -10.58 45.97
CA PRO A 334 48.70 -11.46 46.46
C PRO A 334 48.26 -12.30 47.67
N ALA A 335 48.73 -13.56 47.69
CA ALA A 335 48.62 -14.48 48.81
C ALA A 335 49.29 -13.91 50.08
N GLN A 336 48.55 -13.93 51.19
CA GLN A 336 49.14 -13.90 52.53
C GLN A 336 49.60 -15.32 52.91
N PRO A 337 50.70 -15.51 53.65
CA PRO A 337 51.21 -16.83 53.99
C PRO A 337 50.50 -17.39 55.24
N GLU A 338 50.02 -18.64 55.16
CA GLU A 338 49.79 -19.45 56.35
C GLU A 338 51.14 -19.94 56.88
N GLU A 339 51.58 -19.39 58.02
CA GLU A 339 52.52 -20.05 58.91
C GLU A 339 51.86 -21.31 59.49
N GLY A 340 52.34 -22.47 59.09
CA GLY A 340 52.19 -23.67 59.90
C GLY A 340 53.35 -23.75 60.89
N MET A 341 53.08 -24.10 62.15
CA MET A 341 53.74 -25.24 62.78
C MET A 341 53.04 -25.70 64.07
N ALA A 342 53.11 -27.03 64.26
CA ALA A 342 52.98 -27.79 65.51
C ALA A 342 53.40 -27.01 66.78
N THR A 343 52.78 -27.23 67.94
CA THR A 343 52.56 -28.51 68.64
C THR A 343 51.36 -28.46 69.58
#